data_AF-A0A378NFK1-F1
#
_entry.id   AF-A0A378NFK1-F1
#
_cell.length_a   1.000
_cell.length_b   1.000
_cell.length_c   1.000
_cell.angle_alpha   90.00
_cell.angle_beta   90.00
_cell.angle_gamma   90.00
#
_symmetry.space_group_name_H-M   'P 1'
#
loop_
_entity.id
_entity.type
_entity.pdbx_description
1 polymer ?
#
loop_
_entity_poly.entity_id
_entity_poly.type
_entity_poly.pdbx_seq_one_letter_code
_entity_poly.pdbx_strand_id
1 'polypeptide(L)' 'MGIIENEGAVLADVRDARRYVYSHPQDAFHLTNQSYGKFLDEVDYDEPVVVICYHGVSSQSTAQFLIEQGFENVL' A
#
# COMPACT_ATOMS: atom_id res chain seq x y z
N MET A 1 -7.90 -19.57 5.31
CA MET A 1 -7.97 -18.11 5.16
C MET A 1 -6.77 -17.56 5.90
N GLY A 2 -5.62 -17.50 5.22
CA GLY A 2 -4.32 -17.42 5.88
C GLY A 2 -3.73 -16.01 5.87
N ILE A 3 -3.41 -15.56 7.08
CA ILE A 3 -2.25 -14.75 7.48
C ILE A 3 -2.25 -13.29 7.02
N ILE A 4 -2.78 -12.40 7.88
CA ILE A 4 -2.06 -11.19 8.32
C ILE A 4 -2.33 -11.07 9.83
N GLU A 5 -1.58 -11.85 10.62
CA GLU A 5 -1.28 -11.46 12.00
C GLU A 5 0.09 -10.76 11.92
N ASN A 6 0.12 -9.44 11.89
CA ASN A 6 1.33 -8.67 12.18
C ASN A 6 0.92 -7.24 12.52
N GLU A 7 1.07 -6.86 13.78
CA GLU A 7 0.68 -5.57 14.37
C GLU A 7 1.55 -4.38 13.90
N GLY A 8 1.96 -4.32 12.62
CA GLY A 8 2.86 -3.26 12.16
C GLY A 8 3.13 -3.18 10.67
N ALA A 9 2.29 -3.75 9.80
CA ALA A 9 2.41 -3.56 8.36
C ALA A 9 1.36 -2.57 7.85
N VAL A 10 1.78 -1.59 7.07
CA VAL A 10 0.88 -0.64 6.41
C VAL A 10 0.30 -1.28 5.15
N LEU A 11 -1.03 -1.35 5.10
CA LEU A 11 -1.73 -1.87 3.93
C LEU A 11 -2.01 -0.72 2.95
N ALA A 12 -1.29 -0.70 1.83
CA ALA A 12 -1.46 0.30 0.77
C ALA A 12 -2.38 -0.22 -0.33
N ASP A 13 -3.55 0.40 -0.47
CA ASP A 13 -4.51 0.11 -1.53
C ASP A 13 -4.33 1.08 -2.71
N VAL A 14 -3.90 0.55 -3.86
CA VAL A 14 -3.60 1.36 -5.07
C VAL A 14 -4.74 1.35 -6.09
N ARG A 15 -5.92 0.87 -5.71
CA ARG A 15 -7.11 0.83 -6.57
C ARG A 15 -7.67 2.23 -6.81
N ASP A 16 -8.57 2.38 -7.78
CA ASP A 16 -9.22 3.67 -8.02
C ASP A 16 -10.18 4.06 -6.88
N ALA A 17 -10.41 5.36 -6.72
CA ALA A 17 -11.19 5.91 -5.62
C ALA A 17 -12.62 5.34 -5.52
N ARG A 18 -13.28 5.05 -6.65
CA ARG A 18 -14.64 4.49 -6.61
C ARG A 18 -14.65 3.10 -5.98
N ARG A 19 -13.61 2.31 -6.23
CA ARG A 19 -13.47 0.96 -5.67
C ARG A 19 -13.06 0.99 -4.22
N TYR A 20 -12.12 1.87 -3.87
CA TYR A 20 -11.73 2.10 -2.48
C TYR A 20 -12.96 2.49 -1.64
N VAL A 21 -13.75 3.47 -2.09
CA VAL A 21 -14.98 3.90 -1.40
C VAL A 21 -16.05 2.80 -1.37
N TYR A 22 -16.19 2.01 -2.44
CA TYR A 22 -17.17 0.91 -2.47
C TYR A 22 -16.85 -0.18 -1.45
N SER A 23 -15.60 -0.60 -1.36
CA SER A 23 -15.12 -1.53 -0.33
C SER A 23 -13.58 -1.60 -0.34
N HIS A 24 -12.97 -1.34 0.80
CA HIS A 24 -11.54 -1.54 1.07
C HIS A 24 -11.37 -2.26 2.40
N PRO A 25 -10.22 -2.95 2.61
CA PRO A 25 -9.87 -3.48 3.92
C PRO A 25 -9.82 -2.38 4.97
N GLN A 26 -10.23 -2.69 6.19
CA GLN A 26 -10.13 -1.76 7.31
C GLN A 26 -8.66 -1.34 7.50
N ASP A 27 -8.44 -0.06 7.79
CA ASP A 27 -7.12 0.56 8.03
C ASP A 27 -6.18 0.60 6.80
N ALA A 28 -6.68 0.28 5.60
CA ALA A 28 -5.89 0.43 4.37
C ALA A 28 -5.70 1.91 4.00
N PHE A 29 -4.46 2.33 3.75
CA PHE A 29 -4.16 3.64 3.18
C PHE A 29 -4.45 3.65 1.68
N HIS A 30 -5.26 4.60 1.20
CA HIS A 30 -5.50 4.76 -0.24
C HIS A 30 -4.28 5.42 -0.90
N LEU A 31 -3.38 4.61 -1.47
CA LEU A 31 -2.14 5.08 -2.06
C LEU A 31 -2.35 5.43 -3.54
N THR A 32 -2.19 6.72 -3.85
CA THR A 32 -2.29 7.29 -5.20
C THR A 32 -1.21 8.35 -5.36
N ASN A 33 -1.00 8.82 -6.59
CA ASN A 33 -0.08 9.95 -6.82
C ASN A 33 -0.46 11.22 -6.02
N GLN A 34 -1.75 11.40 -5.70
CA GLN A 34 -2.22 12.56 -4.94
C GLN A 34 -2.02 12.40 -3.43
N SER A 35 -2.11 11.16 -2.93
CA SER A 35 -1.94 10.84 -1.51
C SER A 35 -0.52 10.40 -1.15
N TYR A 36 0.39 10.24 -2.14
CA TYR A 36 1.77 9.81 -1.90
C TYR A 36 2.54 10.73 -0.96
N GLY A 37 2.37 12.06 -1.06
CA GLY A 37 3.01 12.98 -0.12
C GLY A 37 2.60 12.72 1.32
N LYS A 38 1.29 12.51 1.54
CA LYS A 38 0.75 12.14 2.86
C LYS A 38 1.24 10.77 3.32
N PHE A 39 1.44 9.83 2.40
CA PHE A 39 1.99 8.51 2.73
C PHE A 39 3.40 8.62 3.30
N LEU A 40 4.24 9.49 2.74
CA LEU A 40 5.60 9.76 3.24
C LEU A 40 5.61 10.46 4.62
N ASP A 41 4.54 11.19 4.95
CA ASP A 41 4.40 11.82 6.27
C ASP A 41 3.94 10.83 7.36
N GLU A 42 3.31 9.71 6.97
CA GLU A 42 2.66 8.75 7.88
C GLU A 42 3.38 7.40 7.99
N VAL A 43 4.28 7.06 7.06
CA VAL A 43 4.92 5.74 6.96
C VAL A 43 6.43 5.89 6.86
N ASP A 44 7.15 5.34 7.84
CA ASP A 44 8.62 5.30 7.81
C ASP A 44 9.15 4.31 6.75
N TYR A 45 10.36 4.55 6.25
CA TYR A 45 10.93 3.75 5.14
C TYR A 45 11.26 2.29 5.52
N ASP A 46 11.46 2.00 6.80
CA ASP A 46 11.70 0.65 7.32
C ASP A 46 10.42 -0.11 7.69
N GLU A 47 9.27 0.59 7.74
CA GLU A 47 7.98 -0.05 7.98
C GLU A 47 7.59 -1.00 6.85
N PRO A 48 7.08 -2.20 7.18
CA PRO A 48 6.54 -3.11 6.18
C PRO A 48 5.32 -2.53 5.45
N VAL A 49 5.37 -2.44 4.13
CA VAL A 49 4.26 -1.99 3.28
C VAL A 49 3.74 -3.15 2.44
N VAL A 50 2.45 -3.45 2.55
CA VAL A 50 1.76 -4.46 1.72
C VAL A 50 0.93 -3.75 0.66
N VAL A 51 1.22 -3.97 -0.62
CA VAL A 51 0.55 -3.29 -1.74
C VAL A 51 -0.53 -4.18 -2.35
N ILE A 52 -1.79 -3.77 -2.25
CA ILE A 52 -2.93 -4.49 -2.83
C ILE A 52 -3.47 -3.80 -4.09
N CYS A 53 -3.76 -4.60 -5.12
CA CYS A 53 -4.42 -4.14 -6.34
C CYS A 53 -5.45 -5.17 -6.88
N TYR A 54 -6.07 -4.88 -8.03
CA TYR A 54 -7.13 -5.72 -8.62
C TYR A 54 -6.70 -7.16 -8.97
N HIS A 55 -5.52 -7.33 -9.57
CA HIS A 55 -5.10 -8.58 -10.22
C HIS A 55 -3.59 -8.86 -10.10
N GLY A 56 -2.88 -8.21 -9.18
CA GLY A 56 -1.44 -8.37 -8.98
C GLY A 56 -0.52 -7.66 -9.98
N VAL A 57 -1.02 -7.13 -11.10
CA VAL A 57 -0.17 -6.49 -12.13
C VAL A 57 0.21 -5.04 -11.78
N SER A 58 -0.76 -4.25 -11.28
CA SER A 58 -0.52 -2.85 -10.91
C SER A 58 0.18 -2.70 -9.55
N SER A 59 0.13 -3.74 -8.70
CA SER A 59 0.84 -3.75 -7.43
C SER A 59 2.33 -3.94 -7.63
N GLN A 60 2.77 -4.72 -8.63
CA GLN A 60 4.21 -4.88 -8.91
C GLN A 60 4.90 -3.58 -9.32
N SER A 61 4.31 -2.80 -10.22
CA SER A 61 4.89 -1.51 -10.62
C SER A 61 4.93 -0.51 -9.46
N THR A 62 3.92 -0.54 -8.59
CA THR A 62 3.85 0.36 -7.43
C THR A 62 4.81 -0.08 -6.33
N ALA A 63 4.93 -1.38 -6.08
CA ALA A 63 5.90 -1.93 -5.14
C ALA A 63 7.33 -1.61 -5.58
N GLN A 64 7.64 -1.83 -6.86
CA GLN A 64 8.93 -1.46 -7.44
C GLN A 64 9.22 0.05 -7.30
N PHE A 65 8.22 0.89 -7.57
CA PHE A 65 8.34 2.33 -7.35
C PHE A 65 8.68 2.66 -5.88
N LEU A 66 7.96 2.09 -4.90
CA LEU A 66 8.25 2.33 -3.48
C LEU A 66 9.67 1.89 -3.09
N ILE A 67 10.13 0.73 -3.60
CA ILE A 67 11.50 0.26 -3.40
C ILE A 67 12.51 1.27 -3.97
N GLU A 68 12.27 1.80 -5.17
CA GLU A 68 13.13 2.82 -5.79
C GLU A 68 13.14 4.15 -5.01
N GLN A 69 12.08 4.44 -4.26
CA GLN A 69 11.99 5.60 -3.37
C GLN A 69 12.66 5.38 -2.01
N GLY A 70 13.10 4.14 -1.71
CA GLY A 70 13.88 3.80 -0.52
C GLY A 70 13.14 2.98 0.54
N PHE A 71 11.91 2.51 0.26
CA PHE A 71 11.22 1.61 1.19
C PHE A 71 11.91 0.25 1.23
N GLU A 72 12.21 -0.23 2.44
CA GLU A 72 13.03 -1.43 2.63
C GLU A 72 12.21 -2.72 2.54
N ASN A 73 10.94 -2.68 2.94
CA ASN A 73 10.10 -3.86 3.15
C ASN A 73 8.76 -3.73 2.40
N VAL A 74 8.75 -3.99 1.09
CA VAL A 74 7.52 -3.89 0.26
C VAL A 74 7.07 -5.26 -0.25
N LEU A 75 5.80 -5.61 -0.01
CA LEU A 75 5.19 -6.93 -0.29
C LEU A 75 3.97 -6.85 -1.22
#